data_AF-A0A536T2Y5-F1
#
_entry.id   AF-A0A536T2Y5-F1
#
_cell.length_a   1.000
_cell.length_b   1.000
_cell.length_c   1.000
_cell.angle_alpha   90.00
_cell.angle_beta   90.00
_cell.angle_gamma   90.00
#
_symmetry.space_group_name_H-M   'P 1'
#
loop_
_entity.id
_entity.type
_entity.pdbx_description
1 polymer ?
#
loop_
_entity_poly.entity_id
_entity_poly.type
_entity_poly.pdbx_seq_one_letter_code
_entity_poly.pdbx_strand_id
1 'polypeptide(L)'
;MGSIRRGLDFIVAAMRGLRRGGVAVHTIPFNLSSNYQTVEAPDLVVFRRYDMEQLIGTLERAGHAVAPLNLNPGSGPADCCVDLPPYRGEQHLRVRRDRYVLTRVGLIIERGA
;
A
#
# COMPACT_ATOMS: atom_id res chain seq x y z
N MET A 1 6.88 -10.34 -6.16
CA MET A 1 5.43 -10.05 -6.04
C MET A 1 4.78 -10.45 -7.36
N GLY A 2 3.48 -10.26 -7.61
CA GLY A 2 2.85 -10.77 -8.83
C GLY A 2 1.36 -10.45 -8.96
N SER A 3 0.57 -10.71 -7.91
CA SER A 3 -0.86 -10.33 -7.88
C SER A 3 -1.27 -9.68 -6.56
N ILE A 4 -2.39 -8.94 -6.55
CA ILE A 4 -2.99 -8.32 -5.35
C ILE A 4 -3.16 -9.35 -4.26
N ARG A 5 -3.80 -10.48 -4.59
CA ARG A 5 -4.04 -11.57 -3.63
C ARG A 5 -2.76 -12.06 -2.97
N ARG A 6 -1.70 -12.33 -3.74
CA ARG A 6 -0.41 -12.77 -3.19
C ARG A 6 0.23 -11.71 -2.29
N GLY A 7 0.05 -10.43 -2.62
CA GLY A 7 0.53 -9.33 -1.79
C GLY A 7 -0.23 -9.21 -0.45
N LEU A 8 -1.56 -9.37 -0.47
CA LEU A 8 -2.38 -9.41 0.74
C LEU A 8 -2.02 -10.61 1.62
N ASP A 9 -1.95 -11.80 1.02
CA ASP A 9 -1.60 -13.05 1.70
C ASP A 9 -0.21 -12.96 2.35
N PHE A 10 0.74 -12.30 1.68
CA PHE A 10 2.07 -12.06 2.23
C PHE A 10 2.03 -11.21 3.51
N ILE A 11 1.27 -10.11 3.52
CA ILE A 11 1.16 -9.23 4.70
C ILE A 11 0.55 -9.99 5.88
N VAL A 12 -0.53 -10.75 5.64
CA VAL A 12 -1.15 -11.59 6.67
C VAL A 12 -0.18 -12.65 7.19
N ALA A 13 0.55 -13.32 6.29
CA ALA A 13 1.53 -14.33 6.66
C ALA A 13 2.71 -13.75 7.45
N ALA A 14 3.16 -12.54 7.13
CA ALA A 14 4.27 -11.87 7.81
C ALA A 14 4.01 -11.68 9.33
N MET A 15 2.75 -11.47 9.71
CA MET A 15 2.37 -11.32 11.12
C MET A 15 2.65 -12.58 11.97
N ARG A 16 2.72 -13.77 11.35
CA ARG A 16 3.07 -15.02 12.06
C ARG A 16 4.51 -15.04 12.54
N GLY A 17 5.39 -14.27 11.91
CA GLY A 17 6.79 -14.16 12.30
C GLY A 17 7.04 -13.23 13.49
N LEU A 18 6.01 -12.52 13.97
CA LEU A 18 6.12 -11.57 15.06
C LEU A 18 5.69 -12.18 16.39
N ARG A 19 6.43 -11.85 17.46
CA ARG A 19 5.95 -12.04 18.83
C ARG A 19 4.75 -11.15 19.12
N ARG A 20 3.95 -11.49 20.13
CA ARG A 20 2.87 -10.64 20.64
C ARG A 20 3.42 -9.24 20.98
N GLY A 21 2.70 -8.20 20.55
CA GLY A 21 3.11 -6.79 20.62
C GLY A 21 4.22 -6.38 19.64
N GLY A 22 4.67 -7.29 18.76
CA GLY A 22 5.61 -6.96 17.69
C GLY A 22 4.94 -6.14 16.60
N VAL A 23 5.67 -5.20 15.98
CA VAL A 23 5.13 -4.27 14.98
C VAL A 23 5.71 -4.57 13.60
N ALA A 24 4.83 -4.72 12.61
CA ALA A 24 5.17 -4.70 11.19
C ALA A 24 4.89 -3.32 10.61
N VAL A 25 5.84 -2.81 9.81
CA VAL A 25 5.67 -1.58 9.03
C VAL A 25 5.91 -1.90 7.56
N HIS A 26 4.88 -1.71 6.74
CA HIS A 26 4.95 -1.94 5.30
C HIS A 26 4.82 -0.62 4.54
N THR A 27 5.64 -0.44 3.51
CA THR A 27 5.40 0.59 2.50
C THR A 27 4.87 -0.09 1.24
N ILE A 28 3.68 0.31 0.82
CA ILE A 28 2.90 -0.42 -0.18
C ILE A 28 2.59 0.51 -1.36
N PRO A 29 2.81 0.08 -2.62
CA PRO A 29 2.38 0.86 -3.78
C PRO A 29 0.86 1.02 -3.79
N PHE A 30 0.38 2.26 -3.92
CA PHE A 30 -1.04 2.60 -3.79
C PHE A 30 -1.53 3.44 -4.97
N ASN A 31 -2.76 3.17 -5.41
CA ASN A 31 -3.41 3.90 -6.49
C ASN A 31 -4.18 5.12 -5.96
N LEU A 32 -3.73 6.33 -6.29
CA LEU A 32 -4.40 7.57 -5.90
C LEU A 32 -5.61 7.90 -6.79
N SER A 33 -5.68 7.30 -7.98
CA SER A 33 -6.55 7.74 -9.07
C SER A 33 -7.72 6.80 -9.36
N SER A 34 -7.73 5.59 -8.81
CA SER A 34 -8.83 4.63 -9.00
C SER A 34 -8.97 3.68 -7.82
N ASN A 35 -10.23 3.41 -7.46
CA ASN A 35 -10.59 2.36 -6.52
C ASN A 35 -11.15 1.10 -7.20
N TYR A 36 -11.19 1.08 -8.54
CA TYR A 36 -11.83 0.00 -9.32
C TYR A 36 -10.83 -0.75 -10.17
N GLN A 37 -9.94 -0.04 -10.86
CA GLN A 37 -8.91 -0.62 -11.72
C GLN A 37 -7.53 -0.23 -11.21
N THR A 38 -6.54 -1.08 -11.44
CA THR A 38 -5.17 -0.83 -10.96
C THR A 38 -4.16 -1.59 -11.82
N VAL A 39 -2.89 -1.52 -11.44
CA VAL A 39 -1.78 -2.19 -12.12
C VAL A 39 -1.39 -3.46 -11.36
N GLU A 40 -1.45 -4.59 -12.05
CA GLU A 40 -0.84 -5.86 -11.65
C GLU A 40 0.14 -6.30 -12.73
N ALA A 41 1.40 -6.43 -12.34
CA ALA A 41 2.50 -6.89 -13.16
C ALA A 41 3.39 -7.84 -12.34
N PRO A 42 4.22 -8.68 -12.98
CA PRO A 42 5.12 -9.60 -12.27
C PRO A 42 6.01 -8.92 -11.22
N ASP A 43 6.42 -7.68 -11.47
CA ASP A 43 7.30 -6.90 -10.60
C ASP A 43 6.57 -5.86 -9.74
N LEU A 44 5.35 -5.47 -10.11
CA LEU A 44 4.60 -4.40 -9.45
C LEU A 44 3.14 -4.78 -9.23
N VAL A 45 2.71 -4.71 -7.98
CA VAL A 45 1.30 -4.79 -7.59
C VAL A 45 0.94 -3.49 -6.89
N VAL A 46 -0.11 -2.83 -7.36
CA VAL A 46 -0.60 -1.56 -6.82
C VAL A 46 -1.96 -1.76 -6.18
N PHE A 47 -2.06 -1.47 -4.89
CA PHE A 47 -3.29 -1.65 -4.12
C PHE A 47 -4.23 -0.47 -4.27
N ARG A 48 -5.53 -0.76 -4.23
CA ARG A 48 -6.61 0.23 -4.18
C ARG A 48 -7.05 0.44 -2.74
N ARG A 49 -7.83 1.49 -2.49
CA ARG A 49 -8.44 1.74 -1.17
C ARG A 49 -9.22 0.51 -0.68
N TYR A 50 -10.03 -0.08 -1.55
CA TYR A 50 -10.84 -1.25 -1.22
C TYR A 50 -9.99 -2.46 -0.80
N ASP A 51 -8.87 -2.72 -1.49
CA ASP A 51 -7.97 -3.82 -1.13
C ASP A 51 -7.37 -3.61 0.27
N MET A 52 -7.00 -2.37 0.59
CA MET A 52 -6.47 -2.00 1.90
C MET A 52 -7.53 -2.12 3.01
N GLU A 53 -8.76 -1.66 2.77
CA GLU A 53 -9.88 -1.78 3.71
C GLU A 53 -10.20 -3.25 4.02
N GLN A 54 -10.22 -4.11 2.99
CA GLN A 54 -10.39 -5.55 3.17
C GLN A 54 -9.24 -6.19 3.98
N LEU A 55 -8.00 -5.78 3.71
CA LEU A 55 -6.83 -6.26 4.43
C LEU A 55 -6.92 -5.88 5.91
N ILE A 56 -7.23 -4.62 6.21
CA ILE A 56 -7.39 -4.10 7.57
C ILE A 56 -8.44 -4.93 8.30
N GLY A 57 -9.65 -5.07 7.73
CA GLY A 57 -10.71 -5.87 8.34
C GLY A 57 -10.32 -7.35 8.52
N THR A 58 -9.42 -7.88 7.68
CA THR A 58 -8.90 -9.25 7.83
C THR A 58 -7.91 -9.36 8.99
N LEU A 59 -7.00 -8.40 9.13
CA LEU A 59 -6.01 -8.34 10.21
C LEU A 59 -6.69 -8.12 11.57
N GLU A 60 -7.68 -7.22 11.63
CA GLU A 60 -8.45 -6.93 12.83
C GLU A 60 -9.28 -8.13 13.29
N ARG A 61 -9.96 -8.83 12.36
CA ARG A 61 -10.66 -10.09 12.68
C ARG A 61 -9.71 -11.20 13.14
N ALA A 62 -8.45 -11.17 12.73
CA ALA A 62 -7.40 -12.06 13.22
C ALA A 62 -6.81 -11.61 14.58
N GLY A 63 -7.35 -10.53 15.16
CA GLY A 63 -6.98 -10.02 16.48
C GLY A 63 -5.80 -9.06 16.49
N HIS A 64 -5.27 -8.65 15.33
CA HIS A 64 -4.21 -7.65 15.24
C HIS A 64 -4.76 -6.23 15.35
N ALA A 65 -3.95 -5.30 15.85
CA ALA A 65 -4.29 -3.88 15.83
C ALA A 65 -3.65 -3.22 14.61
N VAL A 66 -4.41 -2.44 13.86
CA VAL A 66 -3.91 -1.70 12.70
C VAL A 66 -4.02 -0.21 12.99
N ALA A 67 -2.93 0.54 12.82
CA ALA A 67 -2.99 1.99 12.98
C ALA A 67 -3.88 2.61 11.88
N PRO A 68 -4.56 3.74 12.14
CA PRO A 68 -5.40 4.40 11.14
C PRO A 68 -4.64 4.65 9.83
N LEU A 69 -5.20 4.17 8.71
CA LEU A 69 -4.59 4.33 7.40
C LEU A 69 -4.79 5.77 6.91
N ASN A 70 -3.69 6.51 6.79
CA ASN A 70 -3.72 7.85 6.22
C ASN A 70 -3.68 7.77 4.68
N LEU A 71 -4.83 8.02 4.06
CA LEU A 71 -4.97 8.10 2.60
C LEU A 71 -5.06 9.54 2.09
N ASN A 72 -4.75 10.54 2.93
CA ASN A 72 -4.67 11.93 2.49
C ASN A 72 -3.46 12.05 1.54
N PRO A 73 -3.68 12.43 0.27
CA PRO A 73 -2.60 12.53 -0.69
C PRO A 73 -1.68 13.72 -0.41
N GLY A 74 -2.10 14.69 0.42
CA GLY A 74 -1.41 15.95 0.60
C GLY A 74 -1.74 16.96 -0.51
N SER A 75 -1.42 18.22 -0.24
CA SER A 75 -1.72 19.37 -1.12
C SER A 75 -0.54 20.36 -1.23
N GLY A 76 0.66 19.96 -0.81
CA GLY A 76 1.85 20.77 -0.91
C GLY A 76 2.40 20.82 -2.36
N PRO A 77 3.36 21.70 -2.66
CA PRO A 77 3.95 21.79 -3.99
C PRO A 77 4.54 20.47 -4.51
N ALA A 78 5.19 19.70 -3.64
CA ALA A 78 5.76 18.39 -3.98
C ALA A 78 4.68 17.33 -4.27
N ASP A 79 3.53 17.43 -3.61
CA ASP A 79 2.37 16.55 -3.84
C ASP A 79 1.81 16.78 -5.25
N CYS A 80 1.83 18.00 -5.76
CA CYS A 80 1.37 18.33 -7.11
C CYS A 80 2.31 17.82 -8.22
N CYS A 81 3.53 17.39 -7.88
CA CYS A 81 4.50 16.88 -8.85
C CYS A 81 4.26 15.38 -9.12
N VAL A 82 3.82 15.05 -10.33
CA VAL A 82 3.66 13.66 -10.79
C VAL A 82 4.76 13.37 -11.80
N ASP A 83 5.64 12.42 -11.47
CA ASP A 83 6.71 12.02 -12.38
C ASP A 83 6.15 11.22 -13.57
N LEU A 84 6.66 11.51 -14.76
CA LEU A 84 6.16 10.99 -16.04
C LEU A 84 7.26 10.22 -16.78
N PRO A 85 6.93 9.20 -17.59
CA PRO A 85 7.91 8.56 -18.46
C PRO A 85 8.55 9.55 -19.47
N PRO A 86 9.85 9.45 -19.76
CA PRO A 86 10.84 8.62 -19.06
C PRO A 86 11.08 9.18 -17.64
N TYR A 87 10.85 8.34 -16.63
CA TYR A 87 10.88 8.75 -15.22
C TYR A 87 12.23 9.38 -14.87
N ARG A 88 12.19 10.41 -14.04
CA ARG A 88 13.41 11.04 -13.54
C ARG A 88 14.04 10.09 -12.53
N GLY A 89 15.35 9.87 -12.61
CA GLY A 89 16.09 9.06 -11.62
C GLY A 89 16.15 9.69 -10.22
N GLU A 90 15.48 10.83 -10.03
CA GLU A 90 15.34 11.56 -8.78
C GLU A 90 14.22 10.97 -7.92
N GLN A 91 14.21 11.31 -6.62
CA GLN A 91 13.12 10.90 -5.74
C GLN A 91 11.80 11.58 -6.15
N HIS A 92 10.73 10.80 -6.28
CA HIS A 92 9.38 11.29 -6.54
C HIS A 92 8.40 10.78 -5.47
N LEU A 93 7.44 11.62 -5.08
CA LEU A 93 6.32 11.22 -4.21
C LEU A 93 5.22 10.49 -5.00
N ARG A 94 5.09 10.82 -6.28
CA ARG A 94 4.05 10.30 -7.17
C ARG A 94 4.61 10.03 -8.55
N VAL A 95 4.10 8.97 -9.17
CA VAL A 95 4.47 8.57 -10.53
C VAL A 95 3.22 8.25 -11.34
N ARG A 96 3.19 8.64 -12.60
CA ARG A 96 2.16 8.20 -13.55
C ARG A 96 2.62 6.92 -14.24
N ARG A 97 1.90 5.83 -14.01
CA ARG A 97 2.10 4.57 -14.76
C ARG A 97 0.80 4.21 -15.46
N ASP A 98 0.89 4.04 -16.78
CA ASP A 98 -0.30 3.96 -17.64
C ASP A 98 -1.22 5.17 -17.40
N ARG A 99 -2.50 4.95 -17.11
CA ARG A 99 -3.48 5.99 -16.80
C ARG A 99 -3.60 6.34 -15.31
N TYR A 100 -2.80 5.71 -14.44
CA TYR A 100 -2.94 5.87 -12.98
C TYR A 100 -1.84 6.73 -12.39
N VAL A 101 -2.22 7.54 -11.40
CA VAL A 101 -1.28 8.22 -10.49
C VAL A 101 -1.07 7.33 -9.28
N LEU A 102 0.19 6.97 -9.04
CA LEU A 102 0.60 6.03 -8.01
C LEU A 102 1.44 6.74 -6.95
N THR A 103 1.36 6.25 -5.72
CA THR A 103 2.20 6.69 -4.59
C THR A 103 2.55 5.48 -3.71
N ARG A 104 3.14 5.72 -2.53
CA ARG A 104 3.30 4.73 -1.47
C ARG A 104 2.46 5.11 -0.26
N VAL A 105 1.84 4.11 0.38
CA VAL A 105 1.18 4.27 1.67
C VAL A 105 1.90 3.45 2.74
N GLY A 106 1.93 3.96 3.97
CA GLY A 106 2.40 3.24 5.14
C GLY A 106 1.27 2.44 5.79
N LEU A 107 1.53 1.17 6.09
CA LEU A 107 0.66 0.30 6.88
C LEU A 107 1.42 -0.17 8.11
N ILE A 108 0.86 0.11 9.30
CA ILE A 108 1.45 -0.25 10.59
C ILE A 108 0.52 -1.23 11.28
N ILE A 109 1.03 -2.41 11.63
CA ILE A 109 0.27 -3.50 12.22
C ILE A 109 0.99 -3.95 13.49
N GLU A 110 0.28 -3.97 14.61
CA GLU A 110 0.74 -4.58 15.85
C GLU A 110 0.17 -5.99 15.98
N ARG A 111 1.05 -6.96 16.22
CA ARG A 111 0.69 -8.36 16.43
C ARG A 111 -0.10 -8.49 17.73
N GLY A 112 -1.39 -8.80 17.59
CA GLY A 112 -2.25 -9.14 18.70
C GLY A 112 -1.93 -10.49 19.35
N ALA A 113 -2.86 -11.00 20.16
CA ALA A 113 -2.70 -12.25 20.91
C ALA A 113 -2.51 -13.50 20.04
#